data_AF-A0A6A7LJ65-F1
#
_entry.id   AF-A0A6A7LJ65-F1
#
_cell.length_a   1.000
_cell.length_b   1.000
_cell.length_c   1.000
_cell.angle_alpha   90.00
_cell.angle_beta   90.00
_cell.angle_gamma   90.00
#
_symmetry.space_group_name_H-M   'P 1'
#
loop_
_entity.id
_entity.type
_entity.pdbx_description
1 polymer ?
#
loop_
_entity_poly.entity_id
_entity_poly.type
_entity_poly.pdbx_seq_one_letter_code
_entity_poly.pdbx_strand_id
1 'polypeptide(L)'
;MEGNNYSIENIFSRMFEDETALVINKIHRESCCYVQTRIKPEYLTGKEIDVFAYVSKEPSQIIVCECKFRQKDIEVPIGTEEIDDFYEKANIIKNNEKVKHPQSRLNFWFVTNSVSMNDDLLVYSKDRGIELKKAILSTDWRTNPKWRINNLVDVS
;
A
#
# COMPACT_ATOMS: atom_id res chain seq x y z
N MET A 1 30.96 -8.78 -8.63
CA MET A 1 30.33 -9.12 -7.34
C MET A 1 29.53 -7.92 -6.92
N GLU A 2 28.24 -7.88 -7.24
CA GLU A 2 27.36 -6.80 -6.81
C GLU A 2 27.08 -7.03 -5.32
N GLY A 3 27.63 -6.17 -4.47
CA GLY A 3 27.33 -6.19 -3.05
C GLY A 3 25.85 -5.88 -2.88
N ASN A 4 25.11 -6.81 -2.27
CA ASN A 4 23.75 -6.56 -1.80
C ASN A 4 23.81 -5.44 -0.75
N ASN A 5 23.66 -4.19 -1.19
CA ASN A 5 23.39 -3.06 -0.32
C ASN A 5 21.97 -3.21 0.22
N TYR A 6 21.81 -4.06 1.24
CA TYR A 6 20.64 -4.03 2.10
C TYR A 6 20.72 -2.74 2.93
N SER A 7 20.25 -1.62 2.37
CA SER A 7 20.01 -0.43 3.18
C SER A 7 18.95 -0.79 4.23
N ILE A 8 19.13 -0.26 5.46
CA ILE A 8 18.16 -0.42 6.54
C ILE A 8 16.75 0.02 6.11
N GLU A 9 16.68 1.02 5.23
CA GLU A 9 15.45 1.50 4.61
C GLU A 9 14.74 0.40 3.80
N ASN A 10 15.47 -0.42 3.02
CA ASN A 10 14.88 -1.54 2.28
C ASN A 10 14.29 -2.60 3.22
N ILE A 11 14.90 -2.81 4.39
CA ILE A 11 14.37 -3.75 5.41
C ILE A 11 13.07 -3.19 6.00
N PHE A 12 13.07 -1.92 6.40
CA PHE A 12 11.86 -1.31 6.97
C PHE A 12 10.71 -1.21 5.97
N SER A 13 10.99 -0.90 4.71
CA SER A 13 9.96 -0.89 3.66
C SER A 13 9.32 -2.28 3.50
N ARG A 14 10.14 -3.35 3.44
CA ARG A 14 9.61 -4.72 3.36
C ARG A 14 8.80 -5.13 4.59
N MET A 15 9.25 -4.75 5.79
CA MET A 15 8.49 -4.98 7.01
C MET A 15 7.18 -4.20 7.02
N PHE A 16 7.17 -2.98 6.50
CA PHE A 16 5.99 -2.14 6.41
C PHE A 16 4.93 -2.73 5.48
N GLU A 17 5.33 -3.32 4.35
CA GLU A 17 4.44 -4.09 3.45
C GLU A 17 3.83 -5.30 4.16
N ASP A 18 4.66 -6.07 4.89
CA ASP A 18 4.20 -7.26 5.62
C ASP A 18 3.22 -6.90 6.75
N GLU A 19 3.52 -5.86 7.52
CA GLU A 19 2.61 -5.35 8.55
C GLU A 19 1.31 -4.78 7.95
N THR A 20 1.38 -4.15 6.77
CA THR A 20 0.19 -3.68 6.05
C THR A 20 -0.71 -4.84 5.67
N ALA A 21 -0.13 -5.92 5.14
CA ALA A 21 -0.85 -7.15 4.83
C ALA A 21 -1.51 -7.79 6.07
N LEU A 22 -0.80 -7.82 7.21
CA LEU A 22 -1.35 -8.32 8.47
C LEU A 22 -2.55 -7.50 8.95
N VAL A 23 -2.48 -6.17 8.83
CA VAL A 23 -3.60 -5.28 9.21
C VAL A 23 -4.78 -5.44 8.28
N ILE A 24 -4.57 -5.55 6.95
CA ILE A 24 -5.66 -5.82 5.99
C ILE A 24 -6.36 -7.14 6.33
N ASN A 25 -5.60 -8.21 6.57
CA ASN A 25 -6.15 -9.50 6.97
C ASN A 25 -6.95 -9.39 8.28
N LYS A 26 -6.48 -8.62 9.26
CA LYS A 26 -7.20 -8.35 10.52
C LYS A 26 -8.51 -7.59 10.30
N ILE A 27 -8.50 -6.54 9.48
CA ILE A 27 -9.70 -5.74 9.14
C ILE A 27 -10.76 -6.62 8.48
N HIS A 28 -10.33 -7.51 7.58
CA HIS A 28 -11.22 -8.35 6.78
C HIS A 28 -11.36 -9.78 7.30
N ARG A 29 -10.93 -10.08 8.55
CA ARG A 29 -10.84 -11.45 9.11
C ARG A 29 -12.14 -12.27 9.04
N GLU A 30 -13.29 -11.59 9.06
CA GLU A 30 -14.62 -12.22 9.01
C GLU A 30 -15.08 -12.53 7.58
N SER A 31 -14.27 -12.14 6.59
CA SER A 31 -14.43 -12.44 5.17
C SER A 31 -13.36 -13.45 4.78
N CYS A 32 -13.61 -14.30 3.78
CA CYS A 32 -12.50 -15.04 3.18
C CYS A 32 -11.57 -14.03 2.49
N CYS A 33 -10.43 -13.78 3.12
CA CYS A 33 -9.46 -12.78 2.70
C CYS A 33 -8.16 -13.50 2.31
N TYR A 34 -7.76 -13.32 1.07
CA TYR A 34 -6.45 -13.72 0.57
C TYR A 34 -5.58 -12.48 0.48
N VAL A 35 -4.41 -12.49 1.11
CA VAL A 35 -3.47 -11.35 1.09
C VAL A 35 -2.08 -11.85 0.71
N GLN A 36 -1.44 -11.17 -0.22
CA GLN A 36 -0.05 -11.43 -0.62
C GLN A 36 0.73 -10.13 -0.67
N THR A 37 2.01 -10.20 -0.31
CA THR A 37 2.95 -9.09 -0.47
C THR A 37 3.85 -9.34 -1.67
N ARG A 38 4.30 -8.25 -2.30
CA ARG A 38 5.37 -8.25 -3.29
C ARG A 38 5.12 -9.16 -4.50
N ILE A 39 3.91 -9.08 -5.06
CA ILE A 39 3.55 -9.89 -6.23
C ILE A 39 4.02 -9.23 -7.53
N LYS A 40 4.54 -10.04 -8.46
CA LYS A 40 5.04 -9.58 -9.78
C LYS A 40 4.20 -10.19 -10.90
N PRO A 41 2.97 -9.70 -11.12
CA PRO A 41 2.14 -10.23 -12.19
C PRO A 41 2.76 -9.93 -13.55
N GLU A 42 2.63 -10.86 -14.50
CA GLU A 42 3.26 -10.77 -15.83
C GLU A 42 2.85 -9.50 -16.61
N TYR A 43 1.64 -8.99 -16.37
CA TYR A 43 1.13 -7.78 -17.01
C TYR A 43 1.73 -6.47 -16.46
N LEU A 44 2.53 -6.55 -15.39
CA LEU A 44 3.28 -5.43 -14.82
C LEU A 44 4.77 -5.64 -15.10
N THR A 45 5.20 -5.43 -16.34
CA THR A 45 6.58 -5.66 -16.83
C THR A 45 7.65 -5.15 -15.86
N GLY A 46 8.22 -6.05 -15.06
CA GLY A 46 9.26 -5.75 -14.06
C GLY A 46 8.79 -4.94 -12.84
N LYS A 47 7.51 -4.58 -12.74
CA LYS A 47 6.92 -3.85 -11.62
C LYS A 47 6.27 -4.83 -10.63
N GLU A 48 6.23 -4.43 -9.37
CA GLU A 48 5.68 -5.21 -8.26
C GLU A 48 4.43 -4.52 -7.70
N ILE A 49 3.51 -5.29 -7.12
CA ILE A 49 2.44 -4.81 -6.25
C ILE A 49 2.83 -5.14 -4.82
N ASP A 50 2.94 -4.10 -4.00
CA ASP A 50 3.46 -4.20 -2.65
C ASP A 50 2.56 -5.06 -1.76
N VAL A 51 1.24 -4.82 -1.81
CA VAL A 51 0.23 -5.69 -1.19
C VAL A 51 -0.97 -5.85 -2.11
N PHE A 52 -1.40 -7.10 -2.31
CA PHE A 52 -2.62 -7.45 -3.01
C PHE A 52 -3.52 -8.23 -2.07
N ALA A 53 -4.79 -7.84 -1.99
CA ALA A 53 -5.79 -8.60 -1.25
C ALA A 53 -7.06 -8.84 -2.07
N TYR A 54 -7.58 -10.07 -1.99
CA TYR A 54 -8.90 -10.43 -2.47
C TYR A 54 -9.80 -10.74 -1.27
N VAL A 55 -10.91 -10.03 -1.15
CA VAL A 55 -11.90 -10.17 -0.08
C VAL A 55 -13.18 -10.72 -0.71
N SER A 56 -13.51 -11.96 -0.39
CA SER A 56 -14.70 -12.66 -0.89
C SER A 56 -15.96 -12.26 -0.10
N LYS A 57 -16.32 -10.97 -0.15
CA LYS A 57 -17.63 -10.44 0.25
C LYS A 57 -18.54 -10.29 -0.97
N GLU A 58 -19.80 -9.92 -0.78
CA GLU A 58 -20.71 -9.54 -1.87
C GLU A 58 -20.99 -8.02 -1.79
N PRO A 59 -20.57 -7.22 -2.79
CA PRO A 59 -19.71 -7.60 -3.91
C PRO A 59 -18.28 -7.92 -3.44
N SER A 60 -17.57 -8.76 -4.19
CA SER A 60 -16.18 -9.09 -3.87
C SER A 60 -15.30 -7.87 -4.08
N GLN A 61 -14.20 -7.80 -3.33
CA GLN A 61 -13.35 -6.63 -3.30
C GLN A 61 -11.90 -7.02 -3.55
N ILE A 62 -11.25 -6.33 -4.49
CA ILE A 62 -9.81 -6.37 -4.70
C ILE A 62 -9.23 -5.09 -4.10
N ILE A 63 -8.22 -5.24 -3.26
CA ILE A 63 -7.46 -4.14 -2.67
C ILE A 63 -6.03 -4.26 -3.18
N VAL A 64 -5.53 -3.18 -3.77
CA VAL A 64 -4.16 -3.07 -4.27
C VAL A 64 -3.51 -1.95 -3.50
N CYS A 65 -2.40 -2.23 -2.85
CA CYS A 65 -1.66 -1.23 -2.10
C CYS A 65 -0.32 -0.90 -2.75
N GLU A 66 0.00 0.40 -2.76
CA GLU A 66 1.37 0.92 -2.80
C GLU A 66 1.75 1.31 -1.37
N CYS A 67 2.90 0.87 -0.89
CA CYS A 67 3.38 1.09 0.46
C CYS A 67 4.61 2.00 0.45
N LYS A 68 4.51 3.18 1.09
CA LYS A 68 5.64 4.09 1.25
C LYS A 68 5.94 4.37 2.71
N PHE A 69 6.96 3.69 3.20
CA PHE A 69 7.53 3.98 4.51
C PHE A 69 8.37 5.27 4.47
N ARG A 70 8.25 6.08 5.51
CA ARG A 70 8.98 7.33 5.73
C ARG A 70 9.63 7.32 7.10
N GLN A 71 10.95 7.10 7.12
CA GLN A 71 11.71 7.22 8.36
C GLN A 71 11.85 8.68 8.81
N LYS A 72 12.03 9.57 7.82
CA LYS A 72 12.29 11.01 7.98
C LYS A 72 11.31 11.87 7.17
N ASP A 73 10.05 11.80 7.57
CA ASP A 73 8.93 12.42 6.85
C ASP A 73 9.09 13.92 6.55
N ILE A 74 9.68 14.68 7.49
CA ILE A 74 9.88 16.12 7.32
C ILE A 74 10.92 16.45 6.22
N GLU A 75 11.91 15.58 6.02
CA GLU A 75 12.97 15.79 5.02
C GLU A 75 12.51 15.37 3.62
N VAL A 76 11.70 14.32 3.54
CA VAL A 76 11.21 13.74 2.28
C VAL A 76 9.72 13.40 2.44
N PRO A 77 8.82 14.40 2.35
CA PRO A 77 7.39 14.16 2.47
C PRO A 77 6.86 13.33 1.30
N ILE A 78 5.64 12.82 1.41
CA ILE A 78 4.95 12.22 0.26
C ILE A 78 4.60 13.31 -0.74
N GLY A 79 4.98 13.10 -2.01
CA GLY A 79 4.72 14.00 -3.11
C GLY A 79 3.68 13.48 -4.10
N THR A 80 3.26 14.33 -5.03
CA THR A 80 2.35 13.97 -6.12
C THR A 80 2.97 12.98 -7.11
N GLU A 81 4.29 13.02 -7.31
CA GLU A 81 5.01 12.10 -8.20
C GLU A 81 4.77 10.63 -7.82
N GLU A 82 4.76 10.32 -6.53
CA GLU A 82 4.54 8.94 -6.04
C GLU A 82 3.10 8.49 -6.26
N ILE A 83 2.17 9.43 -6.22
CA ILE A 83 0.76 9.18 -6.53
C ILE A 83 0.58 8.95 -8.03
N ASP A 84 1.27 9.71 -8.89
CA ASP A 84 1.25 9.51 -10.34
C ASP A 84 1.86 8.16 -10.74
N ASP A 85 3.00 7.79 -10.16
CA ASP A 85 3.63 6.48 -10.36
C ASP A 85 2.66 5.33 -10.00
N PHE A 86 1.98 5.46 -8.86
CA PHE A 86 0.99 4.47 -8.45
C PHE A 86 -0.25 4.51 -9.35
N TYR A 87 -0.72 5.68 -9.79
CA TYR A 87 -1.86 5.83 -10.67
C TYR A 87 -1.65 5.16 -12.04
N GLU A 88 -0.48 5.32 -12.64
CA GLU A 88 -0.13 4.62 -13.87
C GLU A 88 -0.18 3.10 -13.68
N LYS A 89 0.40 2.59 -12.59
CA LYS A 89 0.35 1.17 -12.24
C LYS A 89 -1.09 0.71 -12.00
N ALA A 90 -1.90 1.49 -11.30
CA ALA A 90 -3.30 1.22 -10.98
C ALA A 90 -4.16 1.10 -12.24
N ASN A 91 -3.94 1.94 -13.26
CA ASN A 91 -4.66 1.84 -14.53
C ASN A 91 -4.39 0.51 -15.26
N ILE A 92 -3.15 0.03 -15.26
CA ILE A 92 -2.79 -1.26 -15.86
C ILE A 92 -3.46 -2.41 -15.09
N ILE A 93 -3.39 -2.37 -13.75
CA ILE A 93 -4.02 -3.38 -12.88
C ILE A 93 -5.53 -3.38 -13.09
N LYS A 94 -6.16 -2.21 -13.11
CA LYS A 94 -7.60 -2.05 -13.31
C LYS A 94 -8.08 -2.72 -14.60
N ASN A 95 -7.36 -2.49 -15.71
CA ASN A 95 -7.71 -3.08 -17.00
C ASN A 95 -7.60 -4.61 -16.99
N ASN A 96 -6.62 -5.17 -16.28
CA ASN A 96 -6.43 -6.63 -16.21
C ASN A 96 -7.39 -7.31 -15.23
N GLU A 97 -7.49 -6.78 -14.01
CA GLU A 97 -8.29 -7.39 -12.96
C GLU A 97 -9.80 -7.24 -13.21
N LYS A 98 -10.25 -6.21 -13.94
CA LYS A 98 -11.65 -6.13 -14.39
C LYS A 98 -12.03 -7.17 -15.44
N VAL A 99 -11.08 -7.70 -16.20
CA VAL A 99 -11.36 -8.81 -17.14
C VAL A 99 -11.51 -10.12 -16.38
N LYS A 100 -10.65 -10.37 -15.38
CA LYS A 100 -10.66 -11.59 -14.56
C LYS A 100 -11.80 -11.60 -13.52
N HIS A 101 -12.07 -10.44 -12.94
CA HIS A 101 -12.98 -10.25 -11.82
C HIS A 101 -13.95 -9.09 -12.10
N PRO A 102 -14.85 -9.21 -13.11
CA PRO A 102 -15.66 -8.10 -13.60
C PRO A 102 -16.60 -7.50 -12.53
N GLN A 103 -17.13 -8.36 -11.65
CA GLN A 103 -18.05 -7.98 -10.59
C GLN A 103 -17.35 -7.44 -9.33
N SER A 104 -16.03 -7.60 -9.22
CA SER A 104 -15.30 -7.15 -8.03
C SER A 104 -15.12 -5.64 -8.03
N ARG A 105 -15.29 -5.02 -6.86
CA ARG A 105 -14.87 -3.64 -6.62
C ARG A 105 -13.35 -3.59 -6.47
N LEU A 106 -12.67 -2.72 -7.23
CA LEU A 106 -11.24 -2.49 -7.08
C LEU A 106 -11.02 -1.23 -6.26
N ASN A 107 -10.15 -1.29 -5.25
CA ASN A 107 -9.73 -0.14 -4.47
C ASN A 107 -8.20 -0.07 -4.48
N PHE A 108 -7.69 1.13 -4.73
CA PHE A 108 -6.27 1.42 -4.77
C PHE A 108 -5.92 2.23 -3.54
N TRP A 109 -5.08 1.67 -2.68
CA TRP A 109 -4.69 2.29 -1.42
C TRP A 109 -3.23 2.70 -1.48
N PHE A 110 -2.94 3.96 -1.20
CA PHE A 110 -1.57 4.40 -0.97
C PHE A 110 -1.34 4.47 0.53
N VAL A 111 -0.56 3.54 1.05
CA VAL A 111 -0.35 3.32 2.49
C VAL A 111 0.97 3.93 2.91
N THR A 112 0.94 4.83 3.89
CA THR A 112 2.16 5.49 4.40
C THR A 112 2.08 5.79 5.88
N ASN A 113 3.22 5.86 6.57
CA ASN A 113 3.31 6.38 7.94
C ASN A 113 3.61 7.89 7.99
N SER A 114 3.59 8.59 6.85
CA SER A 114 3.77 10.04 6.76
C SER A 114 2.77 10.80 7.63
N VAL A 115 3.23 11.89 8.24
CA VAL A 115 2.43 12.82 9.04
C VAL A 115 2.30 14.19 8.36
N SER A 116 3.10 14.50 7.34
CA SER A 116 3.17 15.79 6.66
C SER A 116 2.39 15.85 5.33
N MET A 117 1.38 15.02 5.13
CA MET A 117 0.51 15.10 3.95
C MET A 117 -0.37 16.36 4.03
N ASN A 118 -0.39 17.15 2.95
CA ASN A 118 -1.22 18.36 2.86
C ASN A 118 -2.56 18.08 2.16
N ASP A 119 -3.51 19.02 2.29
CA ASP A 119 -4.86 18.90 1.71
C ASP A 119 -4.84 18.80 0.18
N ASP A 120 -3.89 19.46 -0.48
CA ASP A 120 -3.74 19.41 -1.93
C ASP A 120 -3.42 17.98 -2.42
N LEU A 121 -2.55 17.24 -1.71
CA LEU A 121 -2.23 15.85 -2.03
C LEU A 121 -3.44 14.92 -1.81
N LEU A 122 -4.28 15.21 -0.81
CA LEU A 122 -5.52 14.47 -0.55
C LEU A 122 -6.50 14.63 -1.70
N VAL A 123 -6.72 15.86 -2.16
CA VAL A 123 -7.57 16.14 -3.33
C VAL A 123 -6.97 15.48 -4.57
N TYR A 124 -5.66 15.64 -4.80
CA TYR A 124 -4.96 15.11 -5.97
C TYR A 124 -5.05 13.58 -6.11
N SER A 125 -4.88 12.86 -5.00
CA SER A 125 -4.99 11.39 -4.96
C SER A 125 -6.43 10.92 -5.15
N LYS A 126 -7.39 11.60 -4.53
CA LYS A 126 -8.82 11.30 -4.68
C LYS A 126 -9.30 11.47 -6.13
N ASP A 127 -8.87 12.52 -6.82
CA ASP A 127 -9.20 12.74 -8.25
C ASP A 127 -8.69 11.61 -9.16
N ARG A 128 -7.67 10.87 -8.71
CA ARG A 128 -7.10 9.68 -9.38
C ARG A 128 -7.73 8.37 -8.93
N GLY A 129 -8.69 8.41 -8.00
CA GLY A 129 -9.30 7.21 -7.42
C GLY A 129 -8.35 6.39 -6.54
N ILE A 130 -7.35 7.06 -5.94
CA ILE A 130 -6.42 6.48 -4.97
C ILE A 130 -6.83 6.95 -3.57
N GLU A 131 -7.05 6.01 -2.66
CA GLU A 131 -7.35 6.30 -1.25
C GLU A 131 -6.03 6.37 -0.47
N LEU A 132 -5.75 7.51 0.17
CA LEU A 132 -4.61 7.60 1.10
C LEU A 132 -4.97 6.95 2.44
N LYS A 133 -4.11 6.04 2.91
CA LYS A 133 -4.24 5.39 4.21
C LYS A 133 -3.01 5.71 5.06
N LYS A 134 -3.24 6.29 6.24
CA LYS A 134 -2.19 6.51 7.22
C LYS A 134 -2.02 5.28 8.13
N ALA A 135 -0.82 4.74 8.14
CA ALA A 135 -0.41 3.66 9.03
C ALA A 135 -0.04 4.21 10.40
N ILE A 136 -0.76 3.76 11.44
CA ILE A 136 -0.47 4.10 12.82
C ILE A 136 0.52 3.08 13.38
N LEU A 137 1.78 3.47 13.49
CA LEU A 137 2.86 2.62 14.00
C LEU A 137 2.83 2.49 15.53
N SER A 138 3.44 1.44 16.07
CA SER A 138 3.80 1.36 17.50
C SER A 138 4.63 2.58 17.91
N THR A 139 4.40 3.16 19.10
CA THR A 139 5.04 4.42 19.53
C THR A 139 6.57 4.34 19.58
N ASP A 140 7.10 3.14 19.79
CA ASP A 140 8.52 2.81 19.91
C ASP A 140 9.13 2.28 18.59
N TRP A 141 8.47 2.48 17.44
CA TRP A 141 8.89 1.82 16.19
C TRP A 141 10.33 2.12 15.76
N ARG A 142 10.88 3.27 16.14
CA ARG A 142 12.26 3.67 15.83
C ARG A 142 13.31 2.91 16.63
N THR A 143 12.94 2.38 17.80
CA THR A 143 13.86 1.74 18.75
C THR A 143 13.55 0.25 18.95
N ASN A 144 12.35 -0.19 18.57
CA ASN A 144 11.91 -1.57 18.72
C ASN A 144 11.96 -2.32 17.37
N PRO A 145 12.79 -3.37 17.22
CA PRO A 145 12.87 -4.14 15.98
C PRO A 145 11.62 -4.98 15.67
N LYS A 146 10.66 -5.08 16.61
CA LYS A 146 9.39 -5.81 16.46
C LYS A 146 8.18 -4.87 16.39
N TRP A 147 8.38 -3.65 15.91
CA TRP A 147 7.31 -2.69 15.72
C TRP A 147 6.23 -3.22 14.77
N ARG A 148 5.02 -2.69 14.92
CA ARG A 148 3.84 -3.12 14.15
C ARG A 148 3.09 -1.92 13.59
N ILE A 149 2.28 -2.16 12.56
CA ILE A 149 1.18 -1.26 12.23
C ILE A 149 -0.01 -1.65 13.11
N ASN A 150 -0.46 -0.74 13.97
CA ASN A 150 -1.59 -0.98 14.86
C ASN A 150 -2.93 -0.86 14.12
N ASN A 151 -3.00 0.08 13.17
CA ASN A 151 -4.19 0.37 12.38
C ASN A 151 -3.85 1.10 11.08
N LEU A 152 -4.76 1.03 10.11
CA LEU A 152 -4.81 1.90 8.94
C LEU A 152 -6.01 2.83 9.08
N VAL A 153 -5.79 4.13 8.91
CA VAL A 153 -6.87 5.13 8.95
C VAL A 153 -6.96 5.87 7.64
N ASP A 154 -8.19 6.17 7.23
CA ASP A 154 -8.44 7.03 6.07
C ASP A 154 -7.90 8.42 6.36
N VAL A 155 -7.20 8.99 5.39
CA VAL A 155 -6.86 10.41 5.42
C VAL A 155 -7.97 11.13 4.68
N SER A 156 -8.75 11.93 5.42
CA SER A 156 -9.96 12.62 4.97
C SER A 156 -9.77 14.13 4.96
#